data_AF-A0A524JKN5-F1
#
_entry.id   AF-A0A524JKN5-F1
#
_cell.length_a   1.000
_cell.length_b   1.000
_cell.length_c   1.000
_cell.angle_alpha   90.00
_cell.angle_beta   90.00
_cell.angle_gamma   90.00
#
_symmetry.space_group_name_H-M   'P 1'
#
loop_
_entity.id
_entity.type
_entity.pdbx_description
1 polymer ?
#
loop_
_entity_poly.entity_id
_entity_poly.type
_entity_poly.pdbx_seq_one_letter_code
_entity_poly.pdbx_strand_id
1 'polypeptide(L)'
;MVVTQWINNHYYFSTVDNDKFGGGTKITHNITGKFGVVQGNGGDLKMGLPLQSLCKSDNEMYHQPLRLSVLIQAPVDRVNNILARNENLKTLLDNEWIYLLVMDPLRQNDIQCYKKNMELVEMSGKGVAEEHYREKVDVQILDEILT
;
A
#
# COMPACT_ATOMS: atom_id res chain seq x y z
N MET A 1 -3.49 7.52 -5.27
CA MET A 1 -4.17 6.22 -5.14
C MET A 1 -3.61 5.17 -6.10
N VAL A 2 -3.78 5.31 -7.41
CA VAL A 2 -3.37 4.24 -8.36
C VAL A 2 -1.85 4.05 -8.40
N VAL A 3 -1.09 5.12 -8.64
CA VAL A 3 0.38 5.06 -8.67
C VAL A 3 0.95 4.57 -7.33
N THR A 4 0.42 5.08 -6.22
CA THR A 4 0.81 4.67 -4.87
C THR A 4 0.52 3.19 -4.60
N GLN A 5 -0.58 2.65 -5.14
CA GLN A 5 -0.89 1.23 -5.06
C GLN A 5 0.05 0.38 -5.91
N TRP A 6 0.46 0.84 -7.08
CA TRP A 6 1.44 0.11 -7.90
C TRP A 6 2.75 -0.04 -7.15
N ILE A 7 3.25 1.05 -6.58
CA ILE A 7 4.46 1.04 -5.75
C ILE A 7 4.25 0.12 -4.53
N ASN A 8 3.15 0.27 -3.78
CA ASN A 8 2.86 -0.59 -2.64
C ASN A 8 2.84 -2.08 -2.99
N ASN A 9 2.22 -2.45 -4.12
CA ASN A 9 2.18 -3.84 -4.57
C ASN A 9 3.57 -4.38 -4.96
N HIS A 10 4.43 -3.56 -5.58
CA HIS A 10 5.81 -3.96 -5.87
C HIS A 10 6.56 -4.34 -4.60
N TYR A 11 6.43 -3.56 -3.53
CA TYR A 11 7.02 -3.90 -2.22
C TYR A 11 6.31 -5.10 -1.60
N TYR A 12 4.98 -5.10 -1.55
CA TYR A 12 4.19 -6.16 -0.92
C TYR A 12 4.53 -7.55 -1.47
N PHE A 13 4.43 -7.74 -2.79
CA PHE A 13 4.65 -9.05 -3.39
C PHE A 13 6.11 -9.48 -3.33
N SER A 14 7.04 -8.54 -3.59
CA SER A 14 8.48 -8.84 -3.50
C SER A 14 8.89 -9.22 -2.07
N THR A 15 8.20 -8.71 -1.05
CA THR A 15 8.46 -9.05 0.37
C THR A 15 7.81 -10.37 0.78
N VAL A 16 6.60 -10.69 0.30
CA VAL A 16 5.86 -11.91 0.70
C VAL A 16 6.48 -13.18 0.12
N ASP A 17 6.86 -13.18 -1.15
CA ASP A 17 7.52 -14.32 -1.83
C ASP A 17 8.51 -13.77 -2.87
N ASN A 18 9.72 -13.47 -2.40
CA ASN A 18 10.75 -12.84 -3.23
C ASN A 18 11.24 -13.76 -4.36
N ASP A 19 11.16 -15.07 -4.17
CA ASP A 19 11.61 -16.02 -5.18
C ASP A 19 10.70 -15.98 -6.42
N LYS A 20 9.37 -15.89 -6.20
CA LYS A 20 8.38 -15.81 -7.28
C LYS A 20 8.12 -14.40 -7.78
N PHE A 21 7.99 -13.41 -6.89
CA PHE A 21 7.54 -12.07 -7.23
C PHE A 21 8.59 -10.98 -7.03
N GLY A 22 9.81 -11.37 -6.65
CA GLY A 22 10.91 -10.46 -6.38
C GLY A 22 12.16 -10.76 -7.20
N GLY A 23 13.14 -9.88 -6.99
CA GLY A 23 14.40 -9.89 -7.73
C GLY A 23 15.34 -10.99 -7.29
N GLY A 24 15.09 -11.70 -6.19
CA GLY A 24 16.09 -12.55 -5.54
C GLY A 24 17.18 -11.72 -4.87
N THR A 25 18.38 -12.30 -4.73
CA THR A 25 19.52 -11.57 -4.19
C THR A 25 20.22 -10.76 -5.28
N LYS A 26 20.40 -9.46 -5.01
CA LYS A 26 21.15 -8.54 -5.87
C LYS A 26 22.61 -8.97 -6.07
N ILE A 27 23.18 -9.72 -5.12
CA ILE A 27 24.59 -10.16 -5.14
C ILE A 27 24.88 -11.01 -6.38
N THR A 28 23.92 -11.83 -6.81
CA THR A 28 24.09 -12.75 -7.94
C THR A 28 23.37 -12.26 -9.20
N HIS A 29 23.03 -10.97 -9.29
CA HIS A 29 22.42 -10.40 -10.49
C HIS A 29 23.44 -10.25 -11.62
N ASN A 30 23.10 -10.75 -12.79
CA ASN A 30 23.85 -10.58 -14.03
C ASN A 30 23.03 -9.77 -15.03
N ILE A 31 23.58 -8.64 -15.47
CA ILE A 31 22.93 -7.77 -16.47
C ILE A 31 22.85 -8.50 -17.80
N THR A 32 21.64 -8.60 -18.35
CA THR A 32 21.36 -9.26 -19.62
C THR A 32 20.78 -8.25 -20.61
N GLY A 33 21.45 -8.07 -21.76
CA GLY A 33 20.95 -7.23 -22.86
C GLY A 33 20.78 -5.74 -22.56
N LYS A 34 21.22 -5.25 -21.39
CA LYS A 34 21.03 -3.88 -20.87
C LYS A 34 19.56 -3.48 -20.61
N PHE A 35 18.62 -4.42 -20.62
CA PHE A 35 17.21 -4.17 -20.32
C PHE A 35 16.70 -4.94 -19.09
N GLY A 36 17.48 -5.88 -18.56
CA GLY A 36 17.09 -6.65 -17.40
C GLY A 36 18.26 -7.37 -16.74
N VAL A 37 17.93 -8.15 -15.72
CA VAL A 37 18.88 -8.96 -14.95
C VAL A 37 18.38 -10.39 -14.81
N VAL A 38 19.30 -11.34 -14.84
CA VAL A 38 19.06 -12.74 -14.45
C VAL A 38 19.80 -13.03 -13.16
N GLN A 39 19.48 -14.12 -12.47
CA GLN A 39 20.15 -14.49 -11.22
C GLN A 39 21.04 -15.73 -11.42
N GLY A 40 22.34 -15.60 -11.14
CA GLY A 40 23.31 -16.68 -11.29
C GLY A 40 23.65 -16.98 -12.75
N ASN A 41 23.96 -18.24 -13.06
CA ASN A 41 24.50 -18.65 -14.36
C ASN A 41 23.45 -18.76 -15.49
N GLY A 42 22.20 -18.35 -15.25
CA GLY A 42 21.12 -18.39 -16.24
C GLY A 42 19.75 -18.24 -15.59
N GLY A 43 18.70 -18.57 -16.33
CA GLY A 43 17.31 -18.49 -15.86
C GLY A 43 16.53 -17.33 -16.46
N ASP A 44 15.28 -17.18 -16.02
CA ASP A 44 14.39 -16.12 -16.48
C ASP A 44 14.82 -14.74 -15.96
N LEU A 45 14.34 -13.70 -16.63
CA LEU A 45 14.51 -12.33 -16.17
C LEU A 45 13.84 -12.17 -14.82
N LYS A 46 14.60 -11.61 -13.87
CA LYS A 46 14.07 -11.27 -12.55
C LYS A 46 13.23 -10.00 -12.63
N MET A 47 12.10 -10.01 -11.93
CA MET A 47 11.15 -8.90 -11.81
C MET A 47 10.99 -8.51 -10.34
N GLY A 48 10.49 -7.31 -10.06
CA GLY A 48 10.29 -6.86 -8.68
C GLY A 48 11.58 -6.43 -7.99
N LEU A 49 11.54 -6.37 -6.66
CA LEU A 49 12.61 -5.80 -5.84
C LEU A 49 13.54 -6.89 -5.28
N PRO A 50 14.87 -6.66 -5.24
CA PRO A 50 15.80 -7.59 -4.61
C PRO A 50 15.69 -7.54 -3.09
N LEU A 51 16.10 -8.62 -2.42
CA LEU A 51 16.08 -8.73 -0.95
C LEU A 51 16.78 -7.56 -0.26
N GLN A 52 17.87 -7.04 -0.81
CA GLN A 52 18.64 -5.94 -0.22
C GLN A 52 17.90 -4.59 -0.24
N SER A 53 16.83 -4.47 -1.03
CA SER A 53 15.95 -3.30 -1.01
C SER A 53 14.79 -3.45 -0.02
N LEU A 54 14.56 -4.66 0.49
CA LEU A 54 13.39 -5.02 1.30
C LEU A 54 13.77 -5.35 2.74
N CYS A 55 14.97 -5.90 2.94
CA CYS A 55 15.46 -6.40 4.21
C CYS A 55 16.75 -5.68 4.63
N LYS A 56 16.80 -5.34 5.92
CA LYS A 56 17.97 -4.79 6.60
C LYS A 56 18.95 -5.88 7.01
N SER A 57 18.42 -7.05 7.39
CA SER A 57 19.18 -8.28 7.64
C SER A 57 18.35 -9.50 7.25
N ASP A 58 18.91 -10.69 7.32
CA ASP A 58 18.22 -11.95 6.96
C ASP A 58 16.91 -12.17 7.74
N ASN A 59 16.79 -11.56 8.92
CA ASN A 59 15.63 -11.72 9.81
C ASN A 59 14.83 -10.41 10.02
N GLU A 60 15.26 -9.28 9.44
CA GLU A 60 14.66 -7.97 9.67
C GLU A 60 14.30 -7.29 8.35
N MET A 61 13.00 -7.09 8.12
CA MET A 61 12.47 -6.33 7.00
C MET A 61 12.51 -4.82 7.32
N TYR A 62 12.76 -3.98 6.31
CA TYR A 62 12.63 -2.52 6.46
C TYR A 62 11.18 -2.10 6.69
N HIS A 63 10.25 -2.74 5.97
CA HIS A 63 8.82 -2.45 6.03
C HIS A 63 8.03 -3.75 6.03
N GLN A 64 6.96 -3.78 6.83
CA GLN A 64 6.00 -4.88 6.79
C GLN A 64 5.21 -4.86 5.48
N PRO A 65 4.92 -6.03 4.88
CA PRO A 65 4.10 -6.10 3.67
C PRO A 65 2.64 -5.84 4.03
N LEU A 66 2.25 -4.56 4.00
CA LEU A 66 0.89 -4.10 4.25
C LEU A 66 0.23 -3.65 2.94
N ARG A 67 -1.07 -3.93 2.80
CA ARG A 67 -1.89 -3.36 1.72
C ARG A 67 -2.13 -1.88 1.98
N LEU A 68 -2.17 -1.09 0.90
CA LEU A 68 -2.40 0.35 0.99
C LEU A 68 -3.80 0.68 1.53
N SER A 69 -3.85 1.48 2.60
CA SER A 69 -5.05 2.13 3.10
C SER A 69 -5.02 3.61 2.74
N VAL A 70 -6.13 4.13 2.21
CA VAL A 70 -6.27 5.53 1.80
C VAL A 70 -7.42 6.15 2.56
N LEU A 71 -7.14 7.22 3.30
CA LEU A 71 -8.16 8.08 3.91
C LEU A 71 -8.34 9.33 3.04
N ILE A 72 -9.56 9.59 2.61
CA ILE A 72 -9.91 10.80 1.86
C ILE A 72 -10.89 11.60 2.70
N GLN A 73 -10.57 12.87 2.97
CA GLN A 73 -11.52 13.80 3.56
C GLN A 73 -12.29 14.51 2.44
N ALA A 74 -13.53 14.09 2.20
CA ALA A 74 -14.40 14.67 1.18
C ALA A 74 -15.85 14.22 1.41
N PRO A 75 -16.85 14.99 0.91
CA PRO A 75 -18.25 14.55 0.95
C PRO A 75 -18.41 13.19 0.29
N VAL A 76 -19.12 12.27 0.94
CA VAL A 76 -19.26 10.87 0.47
C VAL A 76 -19.86 10.80 -0.93
N ASP A 77 -20.87 11.61 -1.22
CA ASP A 77 -21.50 11.67 -2.54
C ASP A 77 -20.50 12.05 -3.64
N ARG A 78 -19.52 12.91 -3.33
CA ARG A 78 -18.47 13.29 -4.29
C ARG A 78 -17.55 12.12 -4.59
N VAL A 79 -17.16 11.36 -3.56
CA VAL A 79 -16.31 10.17 -3.73
C VAL A 79 -17.06 9.11 -4.54
N ASN A 80 -18.32 8.81 -4.20
CA ASN A 80 -19.16 7.86 -4.93
C ASN A 80 -19.31 8.22 -6.42
N ASN A 81 -19.55 9.50 -6.72
CA ASN A 81 -19.63 9.97 -8.10
C ASN A 81 -18.32 9.78 -8.88
N ILE A 82 -17.17 9.94 -8.23
CA ILE A 82 -15.86 9.67 -8.85
C ILE A 82 -15.67 8.17 -9.07
N LEU A 83 -15.98 7.33 -8.08
CA LEU A 83 -15.85 5.88 -8.18
C LEU A 83 -16.75 5.31 -9.29
N ALA A 84 -17.99 5.79 -9.41
CA ALA A 84 -18.92 5.37 -10.44
C ALA A 84 -18.43 5.67 -11.86
N ARG A 85 -17.59 6.70 -12.05
CA ARG A 85 -17.02 7.09 -13.34
C ARG A 85 -15.69 6.38 -13.67
N ASN A 86 -15.10 5.67 -12.70
CA ASN A 86 -13.76 5.09 -12.82
C ASN A 86 -13.77 3.59 -12.49
N GLU A 87 -14.12 2.77 -13.48
CA GLU A 87 -14.23 1.31 -13.32
C GLU A 87 -12.93 0.65 -12.85
N ASN A 88 -11.77 1.13 -13.32
CA ASN A 88 -10.47 0.60 -12.89
C ASN A 88 -10.23 0.81 -11.39
N LEU A 89 -10.61 1.98 -10.86
CA LEU A 89 -10.47 2.26 -9.42
C LEU A 89 -11.45 1.42 -8.60
N LYS A 90 -12.69 1.26 -9.09
CA LYS A 90 -13.67 0.37 -8.48
C LYS A 90 -13.15 -1.07 -8.43
N THR A 91 -12.56 -1.57 -9.52
CA THR A 91 -11.98 -2.92 -9.60
C THR A 91 -10.85 -3.12 -8.59
N LEU A 92 -10.02 -2.10 -8.36
CA LEU A 92 -8.96 -2.18 -7.34
C LEU A 92 -9.55 -2.31 -5.93
N LEU A 93 -10.61 -1.55 -5.63
CA LEU A 93 -11.25 -1.58 -4.32
C LEU A 93 -12.08 -2.86 -4.10
N ASP A 94 -12.85 -3.29 -5.10
CA ASP A 94 -13.70 -4.49 -5.04
C ASP A 94 -12.88 -5.78 -4.87
N ASN A 95 -11.67 -5.81 -5.43
CA ASN A 95 -10.72 -6.90 -5.25
C ASN A 95 -9.79 -6.71 -4.04
N GLU A 96 -10.05 -5.69 -3.20
CA GLU A 96 -9.31 -5.42 -1.97
C GLU A 96 -7.81 -5.22 -2.17
N TRP A 97 -7.42 -4.70 -3.35
CA TRP A 97 -6.04 -4.27 -3.62
C TRP A 97 -5.69 -2.96 -2.92
N ILE A 98 -6.70 -2.17 -2.56
CA ILE A 98 -6.60 -0.94 -1.76
C ILE A 98 -7.78 -0.91 -0.79
N TYR A 99 -7.57 -0.40 0.42
CA TYR A 99 -8.66 -0.03 1.33
C TYR A 99 -8.94 1.47 1.24
N LEU A 100 -10.21 1.84 1.11
CA LEU A 100 -10.64 3.23 1.06
C LEU A 100 -11.48 3.56 2.29
N LEU A 101 -11.08 4.63 2.98
CA LEU A 101 -11.82 5.26 4.04
C LEU A 101 -12.18 6.67 3.58
N VAL A 102 -13.41 7.08 3.85
CA VAL A 102 -13.92 8.40 3.51
C VAL A 102 -14.36 9.08 4.79
N MET A 103 -13.77 10.22 5.08
CA MET A 103 -14.15 11.10 6.18
C MET A 103 -15.01 12.23 5.62
N ASP A 104 -16.27 12.30 6.01
CA ASP A 104 -17.20 13.29 5.46
C ASP A 104 -17.20 14.60 6.29
N PRO A 105 -16.66 15.71 5.77
CA PRO A 105 -16.63 16.97 6.49
C PRO A 105 -18.03 17.60 6.69
N LEU A 106 -19.03 17.16 5.93
CA LEU A 106 -20.42 17.62 6.06
C LEU A 106 -21.21 16.82 7.11
N ARG A 107 -20.68 15.68 7.57
CA ARG A 107 -21.28 14.81 8.58
C ARG A 107 -20.33 14.67 9.78
N GLN A 108 -19.94 15.81 10.35
CA GLN A 108 -19.10 15.86 11.57
C GLN A 108 -17.78 15.03 11.49
N ASN A 109 -17.21 14.87 10.28
CA ASN A 109 -16.04 14.02 10.02
C ASN A 109 -16.26 12.53 10.33
N ASP A 110 -17.49 12.03 10.18
CA ASP A 110 -17.77 10.60 10.26
C ASP A 110 -16.98 9.82 9.21
N ILE A 111 -16.39 8.70 9.63
CA ILE A 111 -15.56 7.85 8.78
C ILE A 111 -16.37 6.64 8.30
N GLN A 112 -16.45 6.50 6.98
CA GLN A 112 -17.05 5.34 6.31
C GLN A 112 -15.97 4.56 5.57
N CYS A 113 -16.01 3.23 5.66
CA CYS A 113 -15.10 2.34 4.98
C CYS A 113 -15.77 1.74 3.74
N TYR A 114 -15.06 1.77 2.62
CA TYR A 114 -15.51 1.15 1.38
C TYR A 114 -15.52 -0.38 1.51
N LYS A 115 -16.65 -0.97 1.15
CA LYS A 115 -16.87 -2.39 0.93
C LYS A 115 -17.20 -2.62 -0.54
N LYS A 116 -17.20 -3.90 -0.93
CA LYS A 116 -17.44 -4.31 -2.32
C LYS A 116 -18.75 -3.74 -2.86
N ASN A 117 -18.79 -3.50 -4.17
CA ASN A 117 -19.95 -3.02 -4.91
C ASN A 117 -20.40 -1.59 -4.56
N MET A 118 -19.47 -0.71 -4.17
CA MET A 118 -19.75 0.68 -3.79
C MET A 118 -20.58 0.85 -2.52
N GLU A 119 -20.57 -0.14 -1.64
CA GLU A 119 -21.18 -0.03 -0.32
C GLU A 119 -20.20 0.66 0.64
N LEU A 120 -20.61 1.79 1.23
CA LEU A 120 -19.85 2.46 2.28
C LEU A 120 -20.50 2.15 3.62
N VAL A 121 -19.74 1.56 4.53
CA VAL A 121 -20.21 1.17 5.86
C VAL A 121 -19.56 2.07 6.89
N GLU A 122 -20.36 2.63 7.80
CA GLU A 122 -19.84 3.39 8.95
C GLU A 122 -18.89 2.52 9.76
N MET A 123 -17.75 3.10 10.14
CA MET A 123 -16.84 2.40 11.04
C MET A 123 -17.45 2.39 12.44
N SER A 124 -18.01 1.26 12.86
CA SER A 124 -18.42 1.02 14.23
C SER A 124 -17.19 0.85 15.13
N GLY A 125 -16.52 1.96 15.41
CA GLY A 125 -15.59 2.09 16.52
C GLY A 125 -16.29 2.88 17.62
N LYS A 126 -16.70 2.21 18.71
CA LYS A 126 -16.78 2.91 20.00
C LYS A 126 -15.46 3.66 20.14
N GLY A 127 -15.52 4.98 20.36
CA GLY A 127 -14.35 5.84 20.48
C GLY A 127 -13.27 5.12 21.27
N VAL A 128 -12.21 4.71 20.56
CA VAL A 128 -10.99 4.31 21.24
C VAL A 128 -10.50 5.61 21.84
N ALA A 129 -10.64 5.70 23.17
CA ALA A 129 -10.26 6.83 23.98
C ALA A 129 -8.94 7.43 23.46
N GLU A 130 -8.93 8.75 23.30
CA GLU A 130 -7.78 9.57 22.91
C GLU A 130 -6.56 9.43 23.84
N GLU A 131 -6.60 8.56 24.85
CA GLU A 131 -5.59 8.46 25.90
C GLU A 131 -4.47 7.43 25.63
N HIS A 132 -4.59 6.53 24.64
CA HIS A 132 -3.64 5.40 24.52
C HIS A 132 -2.75 5.37 23.26
N TYR A 133 -2.90 6.35 22.34
CA TYR A 133 -2.06 6.45 21.13
C TYR A 133 -0.99 7.56 21.23
N ARG A 134 -0.61 7.96 22.45
CA ARG A 134 0.44 8.96 22.69
C ARG A 134 1.79 8.38 23.12
N GLU A 135 1.88 7.07 23.31
CA GLU A 135 3.15 6.39 23.62
C GLU A 135 3.45 5.33 22.57
N LYS A 136 4.56 5.53 21.83
CA LYS A 136 5.14 4.65 20.78
C LYS A 136 4.73 4.89 19.33
N VAL A 137 4.54 6.15 18.93
CA VAL A 137 4.93 6.56 17.58
C VAL A 137 6.00 7.61 17.77
N ASP A 138 7.24 7.33 17.34
CA ASP A 138 8.26 8.38 17.22
C ASP A 138 7.74 9.37 16.18
N VAL A 139 7.18 10.49 16.66
CA VAL A 139 6.52 11.56 15.90
C VAL A 139 7.53 12.37 15.05
N GLN A 140 8.77 11.90 14.90
CA GLN A 140 9.80 12.62 14.12
C GLN A 140 9.54 12.65 12.62
N ILE A 141 8.74 11.74 12.05
CA ILE A 141 8.57 11.64 10.58
C ILE A 141 7.49 12.58 10.02
N LEU A 142 6.58 13.12 10.85
CA LEU A 142 5.49 13.98 10.37
C LEU A 142 5.86 15.48 10.33
N ASP A 143 6.88 15.92 11.08
CA ASP A 143 7.33 17.32 11.07
C ASP A 143 8.28 17.66 9.91
N GLU A 144 8.92 16.67 9.26
CA GLU A 144 9.83 16.91 8.13
C GLU A 144 9.14 17.06 6.76
N ILE A 145 7.82 16.82 6.66
CA ILE A 145 7.08 16.88 5.40
C ILE A 145 6.28 18.19 5.23
N LEU A 146 6.23 19.04 6.26
CA LEU A 146 5.50 20.33 6.24
C LEU A 146 6.36 21.54 6.62
N THR A 147 7.62 21.57 6.18
CA THR A 147 8.37 22.83 6.02
C THR A 147 8.91 22.99 4.61
#